data_AF-A0A0Q6A406-F1
#
_entry.id   AF-A0A0Q6A406-F1
#
_cell.length_a   1.000
_cell.length_b   1.000
_cell.length_c   1.000
_cell.angle_alpha   90.00
_cell.angle_beta   90.00
_cell.angle_gamma   90.00
#
_symmetry.space_group_name_H-M   'P 1'
#
loop_
_entity.id
_entity.type
_entity.pdbx_description
1 polymer ?
#
loop_
_entity_poly.entity_id
_entity_poly.type
_entity_poly.pdbx_seq_one_letter_code
_entity_poly.pdbx_strand_id
1 'polypeptide(L)'
;MLAYMTFPEQHRVKLHSINPLERLNKEVKRRADGVGIFPNEDSITRLIGAVLLEQNDEYQLQNRYMQIEGMAALATPQIEEVTPLQITPKAA
;
A
#
# COMPACT_ATOMS: atom_id res chain seq x y z
N MET A 1 4.83 -2.58 -24.22
CA MET A 1 5.33 -3.36 -23.07
C MET A 1 4.51 -2.97 -21.85
N LEU A 2 4.01 -3.92 -21.05
CA LEU A 2 3.29 -3.62 -19.81
C LEU A 2 4.29 -3.28 -18.70
N ALA A 3 4.04 -2.20 -17.95
CA ALA A 3 4.98 -1.69 -16.94
C ALA A 3 5.36 -2.72 -15.87
N TYR A 4 4.45 -3.61 -15.46
CA TYR A 4 4.74 -4.60 -14.41
C TYR A 4 5.73 -5.71 -14.83
N MET A 5 6.01 -5.86 -16.13
CA MET A 5 6.95 -6.86 -16.62
C MET A 5 8.42 -6.53 -16.27
N THR A 6 8.70 -5.30 -15.86
CA THR A 6 10.01 -4.90 -15.36
C THR A 6 10.29 -5.42 -13.94
N PHE A 7 9.26 -5.89 -13.22
CA PHE A 7 9.44 -6.49 -11.91
C PHE A 7 9.98 -7.93 -12.00
N PRO A 8 10.68 -8.41 -10.96
CA PRO A 8 11.15 -9.79 -10.86
C PRO A 8 10.02 -10.79 -11.07
N GLU A 9 10.31 -11.88 -11.80
CA GLU A 9 9.30 -12.83 -12.27
C GLU A 9 8.42 -13.39 -11.14
N GLN A 10 9.04 -13.65 -9.99
CA GLN A 10 8.36 -14.07 -8.75
C GLN A 10 7.25 -13.12 -8.25
N HIS A 11 7.26 -11.85 -8.63
CA HIS A 11 6.26 -10.86 -8.23
C HIS A 11 5.23 -10.56 -9.32
N ARG A 12 5.48 -10.90 -10.59
CA ARG A 12 4.60 -10.57 -11.70
C ARG A 12 3.20 -11.16 -11.55
N VAL A 13 3.10 -12.42 -11.10
CA VAL A 13 1.80 -13.09 -10.85
C VAL A 13 1.00 -12.35 -9.78
N LYS A 14 1.67 -11.87 -8.73
CA LYS A 14 1.02 -11.11 -7.65
C LYS A 14 0.60 -9.72 -8.11
N LEU A 15 1.43 -9.03 -8.91
CA LEU A 15 1.13 -7.72 -9.48
C LEU A 15 0.02 -7.76 -10.53
N HIS A 16 -0.13 -8.88 -11.23
CA HIS A 16 -1.20 -9.07 -12.20
C HIS A 16 -2.54 -9.43 -11.55
N SER A 17 -2.51 -10.04 -10.37
CA SER A 17 -3.72 -10.47 -9.67
C SER A 17 -4.44 -9.31 -8.99
N ILE A 18 -5.77 -9.29 -9.09
CA ILE A 18 -6.64 -8.36 -8.36
C ILE A 18 -7.22 -8.97 -7.07
N ASN A 19 -6.90 -10.23 -6.75
CA ASN A 19 -7.45 -10.95 -5.61
C ASN A 19 -7.25 -10.23 -4.26
N PRO A 20 -6.09 -9.60 -3.96
CA PRO A 20 -5.93 -8.86 -2.72
C PRO A 20 -6.89 -7.69 -2.59
N LEU A 21 -7.15 -7.00 -3.70
CA LEU A 21 -8.08 -5.86 -3.74
C LEU A 21 -9.52 -6.35 -3.59
N GLU A 22 -9.90 -7.44 -4.25
CA GLU A 22 -11.22 -8.05 -4.10
C GLU A 22 -11.48 -8.50 -2.66
N ARG A 23 -10.49 -9.15 -2.02
CA ARG A 23 -10.58 -9.58 -0.63
C ARG A 23 -10.73 -8.39 0.33
N LEU A 24 -9.93 -7.35 0.14
CA LEU A 24 -10.01 -6.12 0.93
C LEU A 24 -11.38 -5.43 0.76
N ASN A 25 -11.86 -5.30 -0.48
CA ASN A 25 -13.18 -4.72 -0.75
C ASN A 25 -14.32 -5.54 -0.12
N LYS A 26 -14.20 -6.87 -0.13
CA LYS A 26 -15.17 -7.74 0.55
C LYS A 26 -15.17 -7.52 2.05
N GLU A 27 -14.00 -7.33 2.66
CA GLU A 27 -13.89 -7.08 4.10
C GLU A 27 -14.44 -5.70 4.50
N VAL A 28 -14.14 -4.65 3.72
CA VAL A 28 -14.73 -3.33 3.91
C VAL A 28 -16.26 -3.40 3.85
N LYS A 29 -16.82 -4.09 2.83
CA LYS A 29 -18.27 -4.30 2.72
C LYS A 29 -18.83 -5.04 3.93
N ARG A 30 -18.22 -6.17 4.32
CA ARG A 30 -18.67 -6.98 5.47
C ARG A 30 -18.73 -6.17 6.77
N ARG A 31 -17.76 -5.29 7.03
CA ARG A 31 -17.78 -4.43 8.23
C ARG A 31 -18.74 -3.28 8.12
N ALA A 32 -18.87 -2.68 6.93
CA ALA A 32 -19.86 -1.64 6.69
C ALA A 32 -21.29 -2.17 6.87
N ASP A 33 -21.57 -3.40 6.41
CA ASP A 33 -22.86 -4.07 6.60
C ASP A 33 -23.23 -4.24 8.08
N GLY A 34 -22.23 -4.43 8.96
CA GLY A 34 -22.44 -4.51 10.40
C GLY A 34 -22.81 -3.16 11.06
N VAL A 35 -22.46 -2.04 10.42
CA VAL A 35 -22.83 -0.69 10.88
C VAL A 35 -24.15 -0.24 10.25
N GLY A 36 -24.40 -0.60 9.00
CA GLY A 36 -25.59 -0.20 8.24
C GLY A 36 -25.53 1.25 7.76
N ILE A 37 -25.92 2.20 8.62
CA ILE A 37 -26.01 3.63 8.29
C ILE A 37 -24.93 4.41 9.05
N PHE A 38 -24.21 5.27 8.33
CA PHE A 38 -23.18 6.13 8.91
C PHE A 38 -23.71 7.56 9.16
N PRO A 39 -23.33 8.20 10.28
CA PRO A 39 -23.81 9.54 10.63
C PRO A 39 -23.13 10.67 9.83
N ASN A 40 -21.95 10.43 9.26
CA ASN A 40 -21.19 11.35 8.40
C ASN A 40 -20.08 10.62 7.62
N GLU A 41 -19.44 11.31 6.68
CA GLU A 41 -18.35 10.78 5.85
C GLU A 41 -17.08 10.44 6.64
N ASP A 42 -16.77 11.19 7.70
CA ASP A 42 -15.59 10.91 8.51
C ASP A 42 -15.73 9.56 9.24
N SER A 43 -16.95 9.20 9.67
CA SER A 43 -17.21 7.93 10.36
C SER A 43 -16.95 6.72 9.46
N ILE A 44 -17.37 6.76 8.18
CA ILE A 44 -17.05 5.69 7.23
C ILE A 44 -15.57 5.68 6.85
N THR A 45 -14.96 6.85 6.70
CA THR A 45 -13.52 6.98 6.43
C THR A 45 -12.68 6.33 7.53
N ARG A 46 -13.07 6.51 8.81
CA ARG A 46 -12.41 5.86 9.95
C ARG A 46 -12.53 4.34 9.91
N LEU A 47 -13.70 3.79 9.55
CA LEU A 47 -13.88 2.35 9.41
C LEU A 47 -12.99 1.78 8.31
N ILE A 48 -13.01 2.40 7.12
CA ILE A 48 -12.18 1.98 5.99
C ILE A 48 -10.70 2.06 6.38
N GLY A 49 -10.29 3.17 7.01
CA GLY A 49 -8.93 3.36 7.52
C GLY A 49 -8.50 2.27 8.50
N ALA A 50 -9.36 1.89 9.44
CA ALA A 50 -9.08 0.80 10.39
C ALA A 50 -8.87 -0.55 9.67
N VAL A 51 -9.72 -0.89 8.69
CA VAL A 51 -9.57 -2.11 7.88
C VAL A 51 -8.25 -2.10 7.10
N LEU A 52 -7.88 -0.96 6.52
CA LEU A 52 -6.63 -0.82 5.78
C LEU A 52 -5.41 -1.00 6.68
N LEU A 53 -5.44 -0.44 7.90
CA LEU A 53 -4.37 -0.60 8.88
C LEU A 53 -4.19 -2.06 9.29
N GLU A 54 -5.28 -2.74 9.64
CA GLU A 54 -5.24 -4.16 9.98
C GLU A 54 -4.70 -5.02 8.83
N GLN A 55 -5.14 -4.74 7.59
CA GLN A 55 -4.67 -5.49 6.43
C GLN A 55 -3.19 -5.22 6.12
N ASN A 56 -2.73 -3.99 6.33
CA ASN A 56 -1.32 -3.62 6.21
C ASN A 56 -0.46 -4.38 7.23
N ASP A 57 -0.89 -4.44 8.49
CA ASP A 57 -0.16 -5.14 9.54
C ASP A 57 -0.06 -6.64 9.27
N GLU A 58 -1.15 -7.27 8.79
CA GLU A 58 -1.14 -8.68 8.36
C GLU A 58 -0.11 -8.93 7.25
N TYR A 59 -0.05 -8.04 6.25
CA TYR A 59 0.90 -8.13 5.14
C TYR A 59 2.34 -7.81 5.52
N GLN A 60 2.60 -7.17 6.67
CA GLN A 60 3.95 -6.93 7.16
C GLN A 60 4.45 -8.04 8.09
N LEU A 61 3.56 -8.64 8.89
CA LEU A 61 3.95 -9.52 10.00
C LEU A 61 3.85 -11.01 9.69
N GLN A 62 2.72 -11.48 9.14
CA GLN A 62 2.41 -12.92 9.16
C GLN A 62 2.78 -13.68 7.90
N ASN A 63 2.74 -13.04 6.72
CA ASN A 63 3.14 -13.61 5.44
C ASN A 63 3.34 -12.47 4.44
N ARG A 64 4.55 -11.91 4.37
CA ARG A 64 4.82 -10.76 3.53
C ARG A 64 4.29 -10.98 2.11
N TYR A 65 3.31 -10.16 1.69
CA TYR A 65 2.62 -10.38 0.42
C TYR A 65 3.60 -10.30 -0.76
N MET A 66 4.58 -9.40 -0.70
CA MET A 66 5.73 -9.37 -1.61
C MET A 66 7.04 -9.39 -0.82
N GLN A 67 7.85 -10.42 -1.02
CA GLN A 67 9.15 -10.58 -0.34
C GLN A 67 10.13 -9.47 -0.74
N ILE A 68 10.90 -8.97 0.23
CA ILE A 68 11.85 -7.87 -0.01
C ILE A 68 13.07 -8.37 -0.79
N GLU A 69 13.51 -9.59 -0.50
CA GLU A 69 14.60 -10.28 -1.18
C GLU A 69 14.34 -10.35 -2.68
N GLY A 70 13.08 -10.55 -3.04
CA GLY A 70 12.67 -10.62 -4.42
C GLY A 70 12.66 -9.28 -5.13
N MET A 71 12.64 -8.17 -4.40
CA MET A 71 12.75 -6.80 -4.91
C MET A 71 14.19 -6.29 -4.93
N ALA A 72 15.16 -7.01 -4.37
CA ALA A 72 16.56 -6.60 -4.33
C ALA A 72 17.15 -6.33 -5.73
N ALA A 73 16.69 -7.04 -6.76
CA ALA A 73 17.10 -6.82 -8.15
C ALA A 73 16.65 -5.46 -8.72
N LEU A 74 15.68 -4.79 -8.09
CA LEU A 74 15.23 -3.43 -8.44
C LEU A 74 15.95 -2.35 -7.62
N ALA A 75 16.60 -2.72 -6.51
CA ALA A 75 17.40 -1.84 -5.69
C ALA A 75 18.77 -1.59 -6.35
N THR A 76 18.76 -0.94 -7.50
CA THR A 76 19.96 -0.22 -7.95
C THR A 76 20.22 0.86 -6.89
N PRO A 77 21.42 0.97 -6.30
CA PRO A 77 21.71 2.11 -5.44
C PRO A 77 21.60 3.38 -6.29
N GLN A 78 20.48 4.09 -6.19
CA GLN A 78 20.47 5.50 -6.57
C GLN A 78 21.35 6.19 -5.53
N ILE A 79 22.58 6.50 -5.91
CA ILE A 79 23.32 7.57 -5.26
C ILE A 79 22.51 8.82 -5.58
N GLU A 80 21.53 9.14 -4.74
CA GLU A 80 20.96 10.48 -4.72
C GLU A 80 22.12 11.38 -4.31
N GLU A 81 22.69 12.13 -5.27
CA GLU A 81 23.33 13.39 -4.93
C GLU A 81 22.28 14.20 -4.18
N VAL A 82 22.36 14.18 -2.85
CA VAL A 82 21.56 14.99 -1.96
C VAL A 82 21.90 16.44 -2.31
N THR A 83 21.17 17.02 -3.26
CA THR A 83 21.22 18.46 -3.48
C THR A 83 20.54 19.05 -2.26
N PRO A 84 21.26 19.75 -1.35
CA PRO A 84 20.66 20.25 -0.14
C PRO A 84 19.53 21.21 -0.54
N LEU A 85 18.31 20.96 -0.06
CA LEU A 85 17.20 21.88 -0.20
C LEU A 85 17.65 23.22 0.41
N GLN A 86 17.84 24.23 -0.44
CA GLN A 86 18.15 25.59 -0.01
C GLN A 86 16.91 26.20 0.65
N ILE A 87 16.70 25.88 1.93
CA ILE A 87 15.73 26.59 2.76
C ILE A 87 16.36 27.94 3.07
N THR A 88 16.01 28.97 2.29
CA THR A 88 16.29 30.34 2.68
C THR A 88 15.39 30.70 3.86
N PRO A 89 15.93 31.11 5.02
CA PRO A 89 15.10 31.62 6.09
C PRO A 89 14.62 33.01 5.68
N LYS A 90 13.33 33.15 5.38
CA LYS A 90 12.68 34.46 5.28
C LYS A 90 12.54 34.98 6.72
N ALA A 91 13.51 35.79 7.15
CA ALA A 91 13.41 36.53 8.41
C ALA A 91 12.30 37.59 8.32
N ALA A 92 11.65 37.80 9.47
CA ALA A 92 10.59 38.78 9.71
C ALA A 92 11.10 40.23 9.69
#